data_AF-A0A6I3GRM9-F1
#
_entry.id   AF-A0A6I3GRM9-F1
#
_cell.length_a   1.000
_cell.length_b   1.000
_cell.length_c   1.000
_cell.angle_alpha   90.00
_cell.angle_beta   90.00
_cell.angle_gamma   90.00
#
_symmetry.space_group_name_H-M   'P 1'
#
loop_
_entity.id
_entity.type
_entity.pdbx_description
1 polymer ?
#
loop_
_entity_poly.entity_id
_entity_poly.type
_entity_poly.pdbx_seq_one_letter_code
_entity_poly.pdbx_strand_id
1 'polypeptide(L)'
;MEQDDSDSKQSPSNRTPGTPRTPTATPAIRLDAAELLNQEITLEEALNQAGSGAGHGELVQLPQEEPRNPDALDDRRRSDVNEWGRSEHMREIARRVYDPIYKHWFRVEWEGLEKIPEGGALLVANHAAAIPSDAPVIMHGIETELNRPVYGLADNFFRTIPVVGTIWNRLGGLPAHPDNAYRLLREQDQLVLVFPEGTKGPSKTYSERYQLRRFGRGGFVEIAMRAGVPVVPIAVVGAEESMPTLFRVPSIARALGVPYLPVTANMLVAGPLGLVSYFPSKFKLKVLDPVHFDVPADRDRYSRSRVMDESEAIRDRIQAALYTMLRERRSVWFG
;
A
#
# COMPACT_ATOMS: atom_id res chain seq x y z
N MET A 1 41.65 71.56 4.03
CA MET A 1 42.59 70.51 3.65
C MET A 1 41.71 69.34 3.19
N GLU A 2 41.11 69.47 2.00
CA GLU A 2 41.71 69.11 0.69
C GLU A 2 41.96 67.60 0.62
N GLN A 3 41.54 66.84 -0.40
CA GLN A 3 40.96 67.15 -1.71
C GLN A 3 40.54 65.81 -2.35
N ASP A 4 39.53 65.86 -3.24
CA ASP A 4 39.43 65.19 -4.56
C ASP A 4 39.71 63.67 -4.72
N ASP A 5 39.03 62.91 -5.57
CA ASP A 5 38.54 63.30 -6.90
C ASP A 5 37.48 62.33 -7.48
N SER A 6 36.52 62.94 -8.19
CA SER A 6 35.89 62.58 -9.49
C SER A 6 35.14 61.24 -9.72
N ASP A 7 33.83 61.27 -10.06
CA ASP A 7 33.19 61.51 -11.38
C ASP A 7 33.29 60.28 -12.32
N SER A 8 32.29 59.75 -13.05
CA SER A 8 31.04 60.32 -13.55
C SER A 8 30.20 59.24 -14.28
N LYS A 9 28.90 59.57 -14.50
CA LYS A 9 28.03 59.21 -15.64
C LYS A 9 27.24 57.89 -15.67
N GLN A 10 25.97 58.05 -15.31
CA GLN A 10 24.81 57.39 -15.93
C GLN A 10 24.64 57.82 -17.41
N SER A 11 24.29 56.86 -18.28
CA SER A 11 23.34 57.09 -19.38
C SER A 11 22.65 55.80 -19.82
N PRO A 12 21.41 55.89 -20.33
CA PRO A 12 20.48 54.77 -20.47
C PRO A 12 20.56 54.13 -21.86
N SER A 13 20.49 52.80 -21.92
CA SER A 13 20.41 52.06 -23.18
C SER A 13 18.96 51.67 -23.48
N ASN A 14 18.44 52.35 -24.50
CA ASN A 14 17.19 52.11 -25.19
C ASN A 14 17.08 50.63 -25.67
N ARG A 15 16.08 49.89 -25.19
CA ARG A 15 15.57 48.70 -25.90
C ARG A 15 14.05 48.78 -26.03
N THR A 16 13.65 48.86 -27.27
CA THR A 16 12.30 48.92 -27.82
C THR A 16 11.43 47.75 -27.34
N PRO A 17 10.14 47.96 -27.04
CA PRO A 17 9.22 46.86 -26.73
C PRO A 17 8.93 46.04 -27.99
N GLY A 18 9.34 44.77 -27.98
CA GLY A 18 8.97 43.81 -29.02
C GLY A 18 7.49 43.44 -28.91
N THR A 19 6.78 43.62 -30.01
CA THR A 19 5.36 43.29 -30.22
C THR A 19 5.06 41.82 -29.87
N PRO A 20 3.95 41.51 -29.17
CA PRO A 20 3.59 40.14 -28.85
C PRO A 20 3.22 39.37 -30.13
N ARG A 21 3.85 38.20 -30.30
CA ARG A 21 3.50 37.25 -31.37
C ARG A 21 2.17 36.59 -31.05
N THR A 22 1.18 36.85 -31.89
CA THR A 22 -0.13 36.20 -31.91
C THR A 22 0.03 34.69 -32.13
N PRO A 23 -0.63 33.81 -31.35
CA PRO A 23 -0.74 32.40 -31.69
C PRO A 23 -1.64 32.24 -32.93
N THR A 24 -1.11 31.61 -33.98
CA THR A 24 -1.88 31.17 -35.15
C THR A 24 -2.98 30.21 -34.72
N ALA A 25 -4.22 30.59 -35.00
CA ALA A 25 -5.41 29.79 -34.79
C ALA A 25 -5.44 28.60 -35.77
N THR A 26 -5.56 27.40 -35.23
CA THR A 26 -6.04 26.21 -35.97
C THR A 26 -7.47 26.48 -36.44
N PRO A 27 -7.85 26.22 -37.71
CA PRO A 27 -9.21 26.45 -38.15
C PRO A 27 -10.16 25.50 -37.42
N ALA A 28 -11.13 26.06 -36.70
CA ALA A 28 -12.25 25.32 -36.15
C ALA A 28 -13.13 24.84 -37.29
N ILE A 29 -13.26 23.52 -37.45
CA ILE A 29 -14.27 22.91 -38.32
C ILE A 29 -15.63 23.27 -37.72
N ARG A 30 -16.34 24.22 -38.35
CA ARG A 30 -17.77 24.44 -38.12
C ARG A 30 -18.50 23.32 -38.86
N LEU A 31 -19.01 22.34 -38.13
CA LEU A 31 -20.05 21.45 -38.64
C LEU A 31 -21.35 22.26 -38.62
N ASP A 32 -21.83 22.63 -39.81
CA ASP A 32 -23.17 23.19 -39.98
C ASP A 32 -24.18 22.04 -39.83
N ALA A 33 -24.94 22.07 -38.73
CA ALA A 33 -25.92 21.03 -38.41
C ALA A 33 -27.14 21.04 -39.35
N ALA A 34 -27.20 21.94 -40.34
CA ALA A 34 -28.29 22.03 -41.30
C ALA A 34 -28.04 21.26 -42.63
N GLU A 35 -26.85 20.71 -42.87
CA GLU A 35 -26.52 20.03 -44.15
C GLU A 35 -26.56 18.48 -44.08
N LEU A 36 -26.76 17.90 -42.90
CA LEU A 36 -26.75 16.44 -42.69
C LEU A 36 -28.12 15.74 -42.81
N LEU A 37 -29.14 16.43 -43.30
CA LEU A 37 -30.52 15.94 -43.22
C LEU A 37 -31.16 15.51 -44.55
N ASN A 38 -30.40 15.31 -45.63
CA ASN A 38 -31.04 14.94 -46.90
C ASN A 38 -30.23 14.07 -47.89
N GLN A 39 -29.58 12.99 -47.43
CA GLN A 39 -29.09 11.94 -48.32
C GLN A 39 -29.34 10.54 -47.74
N GLU A 40 -30.44 9.91 -48.18
CA GLU A 40 -30.64 8.47 -48.04
C GLU A 40 -29.76 7.76 -49.07
N ILE A 41 -28.65 7.15 -48.63
CA ILE A 41 -27.86 6.22 -49.44
C ILE A 41 -28.35 4.81 -49.12
N THR A 42 -28.82 4.10 -50.15
CA THR A 42 -29.28 2.71 -50.02
C THR A 42 -28.13 1.74 -49.77
N LEU A 43 -28.34 0.77 -48.87
CA LEU A 43 -27.35 -0.22 -48.40
C LEU A 43 -26.67 -1.03 -49.53
N GLU A 44 -27.28 -1.15 -50.71
CA GLU A 44 -26.70 -1.85 -51.87
C GLU A 44 -25.54 -1.07 -52.54
N GLU A 45 -25.55 0.26 -52.50
CA GLU A 45 -24.48 1.08 -53.11
C GLU A 45 -23.22 1.11 -52.23
N ALA A 46 -23.38 1.06 -50.91
CA ALA A 46 -22.27 0.96 -49.96
C ALA A 46 -21.56 -0.41 -50.06
N LEU A 47 -22.29 -1.49 -50.33
CA LEU A 47 -21.74 -2.84 -50.47
C LEU A 47 -21.00 -3.04 -51.81
N ASN A 48 -21.45 -2.39 -52.89
CA ASN A 48 -20.76 -2.48 -54.18
C ASN A 48 -19.48 -1.65 -54.27
N GLN A 49 -19.34 -0.55 -53.50
CA GLN A 49 -18.08 0.20 -53.42
C GLN A 49 -16.98 -0.51 -52.60
N ALA A 50 -17.35 -1.43 -51.71
CA ALA A 50 -16.40 -2.24 -50.94
C ALA A 50 -15.82 -3.44 -51.74
N GLY A 51 -16.36 -3.73 -52.93
CA GLY A 51 -16.08 -4.96 -53.68
C GLY A 51 -14.96 -4.91 -54.73
N SER A 52 -14.35 -3.75 -55.02
CA SER A 52 -13.35 -3.64 -56.10
C SER A 52 -12.07 -2.91 -55.66
N GLY A 53 -11.25 -3.62 -54.88
CA GLY A 53 -9.94 -3.14 -54.43
C GLY A 53 -9.08 -4.29 -53.93
N ALA A 54 -8.93 -5.35 -54.73
CA ALA A 54 -8.03 -6.46 -54.43
C ALA A 54 -6.56 -6.04 -54.57
N GLY A 55 -6.04 -5.39 -53.53
CA GLY A 55 -4.60 -5.29 -53.23
C GLY A 55 -4.27 -6.32 -52.15
N HIS A 56 -3.27 -7.16 -52.39
CA HIS A 56 -2.82 -8.16 -51.43
C HIS A 56 -2.47 -7.49 -50.09
N GLY A 57 -3.25 -7.78 -49.04
CA GLY A 57 -2.93 -7.37 -47.68
C GLY A 57 -1.66 -8.09 -47.23
N GLU A 58 -0.54 -7.38 -47.27
CA GLU A 58 0.72 -7.85 -46.70
C GLU A 58 0.49 -8.10 -45.21
N LEU A 59 0.57 -9.36 -44.79
CA LEU A 59 0.47 -9.76 -43.39
C LEU A 59 1.65 -9.12 -42.65
N VAL A 60 1.38 -8.12 -41.81
CA VAL A 60 2.37 -7.54 -40.91
C VAL A 60 2.80 -8.62 -39.93
N GLN A 61 4.02 -9.13 -40.07
CA GLN A 61 4.62 -10.01 -39.08
C GLN A 61 4.81 -9.21 -37.79
N LEU A 62 4.10 -9.61 -36.72
CA LEU A 62 4.42 -9.12 -35.38
C LEU A 62 5.85 -9.56 -35.06
N PRO A 63 6.71 -8.66 -34.54
CA PRO A 63 8.03 -9.04 -34.08
C PRO A 63 7.91 -10.23 -33.14
N GLN A 64 8.64 -11.31 -33.43
CA GLN A 64 8.76 -12.44 -32.51
C GLN A 64 9.25 -11.88 -31.17
N GLU A 65 8.54 -12.17 -30.07
CA GLU A 65 9.05 -11.84 -28.74
C GLU A 65 10.36 -12.60 -28.53
N GLU A 66 11.48 -11.88 -28.57
CA GLU A 66 12.78 -12.40 -28.19
C GLU A 66 12.68 -13.05 -26.79
N PRO A 67 13.32 -14.20 -26.57
CA PRO A 67 13.27 -14.89 -25.29
C PRO A 67 13.68 -13.93 -24.17
N ARG A 68 12.80 -13.78 -23.17
CA ARG A 68 12.91 -12.82 -22.06
C ARG A 68 14.24 -13.01 -21.36
N ASN A 69 15.20 -12.11 -21.62
CA ASN A 69 16.46 -12.07 -20.88
C ASN A 69 16.16 -11.60 -19.43
N PRO A 70 16.38 -12.44 -18.41
CA PRO A 70 16.11 -12.06 -17.02
C PRO A 70 16.99 -10.90 -16.54
N ASP A 71 18.15 -10.68 -17.17
CA ASP A 71 19.08 -9.58 -16.83
C ASP A 71 18.72 -8.25 -17.51
N ALA A 72 17.75 -8.23 -18.44
CA ALA A 72 17.28 -7.00 -19.12
C ALA A 72 16.40 -6.10 -18.24
N LEU A 73 16.31 -6.37 -16.93
CA LEU A 73 15.69 -5.48 -15.96
C LEU A 73 16.56 -4.25 -15.62
N ASP A 74 17.83 -4.21 -16.05
CA ASP A 74 18.72 -3.05 -15.94
C ASP A 74 18.61 -2.08 -17.14
N ASP A 75 17.39 -1.82 -17.61
CA ASP A 75 17.15 -0.67 -18.48
C ASP A 75 17.06 0.58 -17.60
N ARG A 76 18.05 1.49 -17.70
CA ARG A 76 18.05 2.80 -17.01
C ARG A 76 16.78 3.64 -17.25
N ARG A 77 15.93 3.29 -18.22
CA ARG A 77 14.62 3.91 -18.47
C ARG A 77 13.44 3.23 -17.76
N ARG A 78 13.62 2.04 -17.20
CA ARG A 78 12.65 1.40 -16.30
C ARG A 78 12.97 1.85 -14.89
N SER A 79 12.01 2.47 -14.23
CA SER A 79 12.09 2.74 -12.78
C SER A 79 12.45 1.44 -12.04
N ASP A 80 13.10 1.51 -10.88
CA ASP A 80 13.50 0.41 -9.98
C ASP A 80 12.32 -0.34 -9.33
N VAL A 81 11.21 -0.35 -10.05
CA VAL A 81 9.87 -0.63 -9.63
C VAL A 81 9.48 -1.97 -10.23
N ASN A 82 9.08 -2.91 -9.39
CA ASN A 82 8.58 -4.20 -9.84
C ASN A 82 7.14 -4.12 -10.38
N GLU A 83 6.61 -5.25 -10.85
CA GLU A 83 5.24 -5.34 -11.39
C GLU A 83 4.14 -4.91 -10.40
N TRP A 84 4.44 -4.93 -9.10
CA TRP A 84 3.54 -4.53 -8.02
C TRP A 84 3.62 -3.03 -7.70
N GLY A 85 4.52 -2.30 -8.34
CA GLY A 85 4.75 -0.89 -8.06
C GLY A 85 5.70 -0.62 -6.89
N ARG A 86 6.27 -1.66 -6.26
CA ARG A 86 7.24 -1.57 -5.17
C ARG A 86 8.62 -1.19 -5.71
N SER A 87 9.31 -0.26 -5.04
CA SER A 87 10.66 0.23 -5.37
C SER A 87 11.62 -0.17 -4.25
N GLU A 88 12.64 -0.96 -4.59
CA GLU A 88 13.64 -1.38 -3.59
C GLU A 88 14.53 -0.22 -3.14
N HIS A 89 14.82 0.75 -4.04
CA HIS A 89 15.56 1.94 -3.66
C HIS A 89 14.79 2.78 -2.62
N MET A 90 13.49 3.03 -2.86
CA MET A 90 12.69 3.79 -1.90
C MET A 90 12.48 3.00 -0.60
N ARG A 91 12.39 1.67 -0.66
CA ARG A 91 12.33 0.85 0.55
C ARG A 91 13.62 0.90 1.35
N GLU A 92 14.78 0.85 0.70
CA GLU A 92 16.08 1.00 1.36
C GLU A 92 16.19 2.35 2.09
N ILE A 93 15.82 3.44 1.43
CA ILE A 93 15.78 4.77 2.05
C ILE A 93 14.83 4.76 3.25
N ALA A 94 13.61 4.24 3.08
CA ALA A 94 12.63 4.17 4.15
C ALA A 94 13.13 3.36 5.35
N ARG A 95 13.80 2.22 5.13
CA ARG A 95 14.40 1.41 6.20
C ARG A 95 15.48 2.20 6.94
N ARG A 96 16.41 2.86 6.22
CA ARG A 96 17.47 3.67 6.85
C ARG A 96 16.92 4.80 7.71
N VAL A 97 15.89 5.50 7.23
CA VAL A 97 15.23 6.59 7.98
C VAL A 97 14.42 6.07 9.16
N TYR A 98 13.78 4.90 9.02
CA TYR A 98 12.92 4.33 10.05
C TYR A 98 13.69 3.58 11.15
N ASP A 99 14.88 3.06 10.86
CA ASP A 99 15.68 2.24 11.78
C ASP A 99 15.94 2.90 13.16
N PRO A 100 16.27 4.20 13.26
CA PRO A 100 16.42 4.85 14.57
C PRO A 100 15.13 4.84 15.39
N ILE A 101 13.98 5.06 14.76
CA ILE A 101 12.66 5.03 15.41
C ILE A 101 12.38 3.59 15.87
N TYR A 102 12.58 2.61 14.99
CA TYR A 102 12.39 1.19 15.29
C TYR A 102 13.25 0.73 16.49
N LYS A 103 14.55 1.03 16.49
CA LYS A 103 15.49 0.57 17.53
C LYS A 103 15.41 1.34 18.84
N HIS A 104 15.27 2.67 18.80
CA HIS A 104 15.44 3.51 20.00
C HIS A 104 14.12 4.06 20.52
N TRP A 105 13.21 4.46 19.63
CA TRP A 105 11.91 5.02 20.03
C TRP A 105 10.89 3.94 20.38
N PHE A 106 10.82 2.91 19.54
CA PHE A 106 9.95 1.75 19.72
C PHE A 106 10.62 0.55 20.40
N ARG A 107 11.96 0.50 20.44
CA ARG A 107 12.72 -0.59 21.12
C ARG A 107 12.16 -1.96 20.79
N VAL A 108 12.00 -2.21 19.49
CA VAL A 108 11.29 -3.39 19.00
C VAL A 108 12.08 -4.65 19.36
N GLU A 109 11.38 -5.63 19.91
CA GLU A 109 11.89 -6.98 20.19
C GLU A 109 11.03 -8.02 19.49
N TRP A 110 11.69 -9.06 18.95
CA TRP A 110 11.05 -10.19 18.31
C TRP A 110 11.27 -11.47 19.13
N GLU A 111 10.24 -12.31 19.16
CA GLU A 111 10.29 -13.70 19.58
C GLU A 111 9.75 -14.58 18.45
N GLY A 112 10.44 -15.66 18.11
CA GLY A 112 9.95 -16.64 17.14
C GLY A 112 10.16 -16.25 15.67
N LEU A 113 10.97 -15.25 15.36
CA LEU A 113 11.15 -14.76 13.98
C LEU A 113 11.61 -15.86 13.02
N GLU A 114 12.38 -16.83 13.53
CA GLU A 114 12.82 -18.03 12.84
C GLU A 114 11.69 -18.97 12.38
N LYS A 115 10.45 -18.77 12.86
CA LYS A 115 9.28 -19.55 12.46
C LYS A 115 8.70 -19.13 11.11
N ILE A 116 9.14 -18.00 10.55
CA ILE A 116 8.73 -17.58 9.21
C ILE A 116 9.39 -18.52 8.19
N PRO A 117 8.63 -19.27 7.38
CA PRO A 117 9.19 -20.26 6.44
C PRO A 117 9.90 -19.56 5.28
N GLU A 118 10.82 -20.23 4.60
CA GLU A 118 11.59 -19.65 3.47
C GLU A 118 10.72 -19.34 2.23
N GLY A 119 9.67 -20.11 1.98
CA GLY A 119 8.74 -19.92 0.86
C GLY A 119 7.65 -18.87 1.12
N GLY A 120 6.66 -18.80 0.23
CA GLY A 120 5.51 -17.92 0.39
C GLY A 120 4.72 -18.20 1.67
N ALA A 121 4.32 -17.14 2.37
CA ALA A 121 3.52 -17.25 3.60
C ALA A 121 2.64 -16.02 3.83
N LEU A 122 1.46 -16.26 4.40
CA LEU A 122 0.52 -15.21 4.75
C LEU A 122 0.69 -14.83 6.23
N LEU A 123 1.32 -13.69 6.47
CA LEU A 123 1.51 -13.11 7.79
C LEU A 123 0.20 -12.44 8.24
N VAL A 124 -0.26 -12.79 9.44
CA VAL A 124 -1.52 -12.30 10.01
C VAL A 124 -1.26 -11.69 11.38
N ALA A 125 -1.56 -10.41 11.54
CA ALA A 125 -1.34 -9.71 12.80
C ALA A 125 -2.60 -9.03 13.34
N ASN A 126 -2.62 -8.77 14.66
CA ASN A 126 -3.61 -7.87 15.24
C ASN A 126 -3.37 -6.43 14.74
N HIS A 127 -4.45 -5.71 14.48
CA HIS A 127 -4.39 -4.36 13.93
C HIS A 127 -4.67 -3.32 14.99
N ALA A 128 -3.84 -2.28 15.03
CA ALA A 128 -3.76 -1.35 16.13
C ALA A 128 -3.54 0.09 15.68
N ALA A 129 -3.88 1.02 16.57
CA ALA A 129 -3.67 2.47 16.48
C ALA A 129 -4.50 3.20 15.40
N ALA A 130 -4.78 4.46 15.70
CA ALA A 130 -5.48 5.40 14.82
C ALA A 130 -4.80 5.57 13.45
N ILE A 131 -3.48 5.71 13.49
CA ILE A 131 -2.58 5.65 12.34
C ILE A 131 -1.68 4.44 12.62
N PRO A 132 -1.87 3.32 11.92
CA PRO A 132 -1.25 2.06 12.31
C PRO A 132 0.27 2.06 12.09
N SER A 133 1.03 1.87 13.17
CA SER A 133 2.48 1.66 13.13
C SER A 133 2.88 0.18 13.05
N ASP A 134 1.91 -0.74 13.18
CA ASP A 134 2.12 -2.18 13.18
C ASP A 134 2.70 -2.70 11.86
N ALA A 135 2.12 -2.34 10.71
CA ALA A 135 2.60 -2.80 9.41
C ALA A 135 4.05 -2.33 9.12
N PRO A 136 4.40 -1.03 9.28
CA PRO A 136 5.79 -0.59 9.12
C PRO A 136 6.78 -1.29 10.06
N VAL A 137 6.41 -1.55 11.32
CA VAL A 137 7.27 -2.28 12.27
C VAL A 137 7.50 -3.72 11.81
N ILE A 138 6.44 -4.45 11.45
CA ILE A 138 6.55 -5.84 10.97
C ILE A 138 7.39 -5.90 9.70
N MET A 139 7.08 -5.07 8.71
CA MET A 139 7.78 -5.04 7.43
C MET A 139 9.25 -4.68 7.61
N HIS A 140 9.58 -3.67 8.42
CA HIS A 140 10.97 -3.29 8.70
C HIS A 140 11.75 -4.39 9.41
N GLY A 141 11.15 -5.02 10.43
CA GLY A 141 11.80 -6.11 11.17
C GLY A 141 12.13 -7.30 10.28
N ILE A 142 11.15 -7.81 9.53
CA ILE A 142 11.36 -8.96 8.63
C ILE A 142 12.36 -8.65 7.53
N GLU A 143 12.26 -7.49 6.88
CA GLU A 143 13.18 -7.11 5.81
C GLU A 143 14.61 -6.85 6.31
N THR A 144 14.78 -6.44 7.58
CA THR A 144 16.11 -6.20 8.15
C THR A 144 16.77 -7.48 8.62
N GLU A 145 16.01 -8.33 9.31
CA GLU A 145 16.54 -9.55 9.95
C GLU A 145 16.59 -10.74 8.98
N LEU A 146 15.60 -10.87 8.10
CA LEU A 146 15.48 -12.01 7.17
C LEU A 146 15.83 -11.64 5.73
N ASN A 147 16.03 -10.35 5.41
CA ASN A 147 16.24 -9.86 4.04
C ASN A 147 15.14 -10.29 3.06
N ARG A 148 13.91 -10.46 3.56
CA ARG A 148 12.75 -10.85 2.74
C ARG A 148 11.79 -9.68 2.56
N PRO A 149 11.43 -9.32 1.32
CA PRO A 149 10.40 -8.29 1.09
C PRO A 149 9.05 -8.76 1.63
N VAL A 150 8.31 -7.81 2.22
CA VAL A 150 6.95 -8.04 2.69
C VAL A 150 6.00 -7.14 1.91
N TYR A 151 4.86 -7.69 1.51
CA TYR A 151 3.80 -6.96 0.80
C TYR A 151 2.57 -6.81 1.70
N GLY A 152 2.22 -5.58 2.06
CA GLY A 152 1.07 -5.29 2.92
C GLY A 152 -0.21 -5.12 2.11
N LEU A 153 -1.23 -5.95 2.34
CA LEU A 153 -2.54 -5.73 1.73
C LEU A 153 -3.38 -4.81 2.60
N ALA A 154 -3.82 -3.70 2.02
CA ALA A 154 -4.67 -2.73 2.68
C ALA A 154 -5.95 -2.45 1.88
N ASP A 155 -6.94 -1.91 2.59
CA ASP A 155 -8.14 -1.38 1.96
C ASP A 155 -7.79 -0.19 1.05
N ASN A 156 -8.60 0.05 0.02
CA ASN A 156 -8.35 1.03 -1.03
C ASN A 156 -8.35 2.49 -0.53
N PHE A 157 -8.73 2.74 0.72
CA PHE A 157 -8.77 4.09 1.31
C PHE A 157 -7.44 4.85 1.18
N PHE A 158 -6.29 4.19 1.36
CA PHE A 158 -4.99 4.87 1.23
C PHE A 158 -4.70 5.38 -0.19
N ARG A 159 -5.36 4.80 -1.21
CA ARG A 159 -5.22 5.24 -2.61
C ARG A 159 -6.00 6.50 -2.93
N THR A 160 -7.02 6.84 -2.14
CA THR A 160 -7.83 8.04 -2.38
C THR A 160 -7.13 9.31 -1.91
N ILE A 161 -6.01 9.17 -1.17
CA ILE A 161 -5.20 10.30 -0.71
C ILE A 161 -4.05 10.52 -1.71
N PRO A 162 -3.99 11.68 -2.40
CA PRO A 162 -2.93 11.98 -3.35
C PRO A 162 -1.54 11.82 -2.72
N VAL A 163 -0.57 11.34 -3.52
CA VAL A 163 0.82 11.06 -3.12
C VAL A 163 0.98 9.89 -2.14
N VAL A 164 0.12 9.76 -1.14
CA VAL A 164 0.13 8.66 -0.16
C VAL A 164 -0.07 7.31 -0.84
N GLY A 165 -1.01 7.21 -1.79
CA GLY A 165 -1.22 5.98 -2.54
C GLY A 165 0.01 5.53 -3.34
N THR A 166 0.74 6.47 -3.95
CA THR A 166 1.97 6.17 -4.71
C THR A 166 3.09 5.74 -3.79
N ILE A 167 3.31 6.45 -2.68
CA ILE A 167 4.32 6.09 -1.68
C ILE A 167 4.00 4.72 -1.08
N TRP A 168 2.72 4.46 -0.75
CA TRP A 168 2.27 3.17 -0.22
C TRP A 168 2.60 2.03 -1.18
N ASN A 169 2.23 2.15 -2.47
CA ASN A 169 2.56 1.12 -3.47
C ASN A 169 4.07 0.89 -3.56
N ARG A 170 4.86 1.97 -3.60
CA ARG A 170 6.31 1.90 -3.68
C ARG A 170 6.97 1.25 -2.46
N LEU A 171 6.37 1.36 -1.28
CA LEU A 171 6.84 0.73 -0.05
C LEU A 171 6.36 -0.74 0.10
N GLY A 172 5.67 -1.31 -0.90
CA GLY A 172 5.17 -2.69 -0.87
C GLY A 172 3.70 -2.82 -0.47
N GLY A 173 2.96 -1.72 -0.42
CA GLY A 173 1.54 -1.69 -0.13
C GLY A 173 0.68 -2.03 -1.35
N LEU A 174 -0.29 -2.92 -1.20
CA LEU A 174 -1.16 -3.35 -2.30
C LEU A 174 -2.64 -3.35 -1.91
N PRO A 175 -3.56 -3.29 -2.88
CA PRO A 175 -4.97 -3.54 -2.64
C PRO A 175 -5.15 -4.95 -2.11
N ALA A 176 -6.03 -5.09 -1.14
CA ALA A 176 -6.58 -6.37 -0.75
C ALA A 176 -7.42 -6.96 -1.89
N HIS A 177 -6.76 -7.60 -2.86
CA HIS A 177 -7.38 -8.39 -3.92
C HIS A 177 -6.88 -9.84 -3.82
N PRO A 178 -7.77 -10.86 -3.83
CA PRO A 178 -7.37 -12.26 -3.72
C PRO A 178 -6.33 -12.67 -4.76
N ASP A 179 -6.49 -12.26 -6.02
CA ASP A 179 -5.55 -12.68 -7.07
C ASP A 179 -4.13 -12.09 -6.90
N ASN A 180 -4.01 -10.86 -6.36
CA ASN A 180 -2.69 -10.29 -6.04
C ASN A 180 -2.01 -11.13 -4.94
N ALA A 181 -2.77 -11.47 -3.90
CA ALA A 181 -2.29 -12.29 -2.81
C ALA A 181 -1.88 -13.68 -3.29
N TYR A 182 -2.70 -14.32 -4.14
CA TYR A 182 -2.39 -15.63 -4.72
C TYR A 182 -1.07 -15.59 -5.50
N ARG A 183 -0.91 -14.65 -6.43
CA ARG A 183 0.32 -14.54 -7.26
C ARG A 183 1.55 -14.31 -6.39
N LEU A 184 1.49 -13.39 -5.43
CA LEU A 184 2.59 -13.15 -4.49
C LEU A 184 2.95 -14.38 -3.67
N LEU A 185 1.94 -15.03 -3.08
CA LEU A 185 2.14 -16.17 -2.17
C LEU A 185 2.60 -17.43 -2.90
N ARG A 186 1.95 -17.78 -4.01
CA ARG A 186 2.09 -19.08 -4.67
C ARG A 186 3.05 -19.05 -5.85
N GLU A 187 3.02 -18.01 -6.68
CA GLU A 187 3.83 -17.94 -7.90
C GLU A 187 5.20 -17.31 -7.66
N GLN A 188 5.33 -16.48 -6.62
CA GLN A 188 6.53 -15.68 -6.37
C GLN A 188 7.19 -15.96 -5.02
N ASP A 189 6.64 -16.86 -4.21
CA ASP A 189 7.16 -17.22 -2.88
C ASP A 189 7.39 -16.02 -1.94
N GLN A 190 6.53 -15.01 -2.03
CA GLN A 190 6.63 -13.77 -1.25
C GLN A 190 5.87 -13.83 0.07
N LEU A 191 6.29 -12.97 1.01
CA LEU A 191 5.57 -12.75 2.25
C LEU A 191 4.48 -11.69 2.04
N VAL A 192 3.25 -12.04 2.43
CA VAL A 192 2.11 -11.12 2.36
C VAL A 192 1.59 -10.85 3.77
N LEU A 193 1.46 -9.59 4.15
CA LEU A 193 0.95 -9.16 5.44
C LEU A 193 -0.50 -8.68 5.33
N VAL A 194 -1.35 -9.21 6.20
CA VAL A 194 -2.75 -8.80 6.31
C VAL A 194 -3.17 -8.61 7.77
N PHE A 195 -4.19 -7.78 7.94
CA PHE A 195 -4.81 -7.46 9.22
C PHE A 195 -6.30 -7.84 9.18
N PRO A 196 -6.68 -9.08 9.59
CA PRO A 196 -8.04 -9.59 9.37
C PRO A 196 -9.16 -8.87 10.15
N GLU A 197 -8.81 -8.07 11.16
CA GLU A 197 -9.75 -7.16 11.84
C GLU A 197 -10.28 -6.07 10.90
N GLY A 198 -9.53 -5.74 9.84
CA GLY A 198 -9.79 -4.63 8.94
C GLY A 198 -9.91 -3.30 9.69
N THR A 199 -10.78 -2.41 9.23
CA THR A 199 -11.02 -1.09 9.83
C THR A 199 -11.53 -1.14 11.28
N LYS A 200 -12.02 -2.29 11.75
CA LYS A 200 -12.50 -2.46 13.13
C LYS A 200 -11.37 -2.45 14.15
N GLY A 201 -10.16 -2.89 13.75
CA GLY A 201 -8.99 -2.91 14.63
C GLY A 201 -8.56 -1.49 15.05
N PRO A 202 -8.17 -0.62 14.10
CA PRO A 202 -7.81 0.78 14.36
C PRO A 202 -8.91 1.61 15.04
N SER A 203 -10.16 1.17 14.95
CA SER A 203 -11.32 1.81 15.59
C SER A 203 -11.42 1.59 17.11
N LYS A 204 -10.52 0.80 17.71
CA LYS A 204 -10.49 0.58 19.17
C LYS A 204 -10.13 1.84 19.94
N THR A 205 -10.83 2.07 21.04
CA THR A 205 -10.39 3.01 22.08
C THR A 205 -9.32 2.37 22.97
N TYR A 206 -8.57 3.19 23.71
CA TYR A 206 -7.49 2.70 24.56
C TYR A 206 -7.97 1.74 25.67
N SER A 207 -9.23 1.83 26.09
CA SER A 207 -9.85 0.87 27.02
C SER A 207 -10.08 -0.51 26.39
N GLU A 208 -10.22 -0.58 25.07
CA GLU A 208 -10.46 -1.80 24.30
C GLU A 208 -9.16 -2.39 23.73
N ARG A 209 -8.02 -1.85 24.14
CA ARG A 209 -6.71 -2.24 23.62
C ARG A 209 -6.44 -3.73 23.83
N TYR A 210 -5.80 -4.35 22.84
CA TYR A 210 -5.40 -5.75 22.76
C TYR A 210 -6.55 -6.76 22.85
N GLN A 211 -7.79 -6.29 22.67
CA GLN A 211 -8.95 -7.15 22.47
C GLN A 211 -9.23 -7.22 20.97
N LEU A 212 -8.92 -8.36 20.35
CA LEU A 212 -9.13 -8.55 18.92
C LEU A 212 -10.60 -8.40 18.58
N ARG A 213 -10.88 -7.61 17.55
CA ARG A 213 -12.20 -7.62 16.93
C ARG A 213 -12.39 -8.91 16.15
N ARG A 214 -13.66 -9.26 15.93
CA ARG A 214 -14.01 -10.39 15.07
C ARG A 214 -13.37 -10.18 13.69
N PHE A 215 -12.62 -11.18 13.24
CA PHE A 215 -12.09 -11.22 11.89
C PHE A 215 -13.22 -11.19 10.87
N GLY A 216 -12.90 -10.80 9.63
CA GLY A 216 -13.85 -10.74 8.53
C GLY A 216 -14.46 -12.10 8.16
N ARG A 217 -14.80 -12.29 6.89
CA ARG A 217 -15.41 -13.54 6.42
C ARG A 217 -14.40 -14.66 6.14
N GLY A 218 -13.25 -14.67 6.83
CA GLY A 218 -12.21 -15.69 6.64
C GLY A 218 -11.51 -15.69 5.28
N GLY A 219 -11.66 -14.65 4.45
CA GLY A 219 -11.03 -14.60 3.11
C GLY A 219 -9.50 -14.72 3.12
N PHE A 220 -8.84 -14.33 4.21
CA PHE A 220 -7.39 -14.53 4.38
C PHE A 220 -7.03 -16.02 4.55
N VAL A 221 -7.88 -16.80 5.21
CA VAL A 221 -7.71 -18.27 5.31
C VAL A 221 -7.97 -18.90 3.95
N GLU A 222 -9.05 -18.49 3.29
CA GLU A 222 -9.42 -19.02 1.97
C GLU A 222 -8.30 -18.78 0.94
N ILE A 223 -7.66 -17.61 0.95
CA ILE A 223 -6.55 -17.34 0.03
C ILE A 223 -5.28 -18.10 0.38
N ALA A 224 -4.97 -18.31 1.67
CA ALA A 224 -3.84 -19.14 2.08
C ALA A 224 -4.05 -20.62 1.72
N MET A 225 -5.27 -21.14 1.91
CA MET A 225 -5.67 -22.48 1.45
C MET A 225 -5.53 -22.62 -0.07
N ARG A 226 -6.05 -21.63 -0.83
CA ARG A 226 -5.96 -21.62 -2.30
C ARG A 226 -4.52 -21.59 -2.79
N ALA A 227 -3.68 -20.75 -2.19
CA ALA A 227 -2.26 -20.65 -2.51
C ALA A 227 -1.43 -21.83 -1.98
N GLY A 228 -1.97 -22.68 -1.11
CA GLY A 228 -1.23 -23.79 -0.53
C GLY A 228 -0.07 -23.36 0.37
N VAL A 229 -0.20 -22.21 1.03
CA VAL A 229 0.84 -21.61 1.90
C VAL A 229 0.36 -21.57 3.36
N PRO A 230 1.27 -21.57 4.34
CA PRO A 230 0.87 -21.42 5.74
C PRO A 230 0.40 -20.00 6.06
N VAL A 231 -0.50 -19.91 7.04
CA VAL A 231 -0.72 -18.65 7.77
C VAL A 231 0.24 -18.58 8.94
N VAL A 232 0.98 -17.48 9.07
CA VAL A 232 1.90 -17.23 10.19
C VAL A 232 1.30 -16.13 11.07
N PRO A 233 0.73 -16.47 12.24
CA PRO A 233 0.16 -15.47 13.13
C PRO A 233 1.26 -14.69 13.87
N ILE A 234 1.11 -13.37 14.00
CA ILE A 234 2.02 -12.47 14.71
C ILE A 234 1.21 -11.67 15.73
N ALA A 235 1.57 -11.80 17.01
CA ALA A 235 1.00 -10.98 18.08
C ALA A 235 1.88 -9.75 18.32
N VAL A 236 1.27 -8.56 18.32
CA VAL A 236 1.96 -7.26 18.44
C VAL A 236 1.44 -6.52 19.67
N VAL A 237 2.35 -6.22 20.60
CA VAL A 237 2.10 -5.37 21.78
C VAL A 237 2.94 -4.11 21.67
N GLY A 238 2.38 -2.96 22.05
CA GLY A 238 3.05 -1.65 22.07
C GLY A 238 2.47 -0.62 21.10
N ALA A 239 1.86 -1.07 19.99
CA ALA A 239 1.27 -0.20 18.96
C ALA A 239 0.10 0.66 19.50
N GLU A 240 -0.79 0.09 20.31
CA GLU A 240 -1.92 0.84 20.87
C GLU A 240 -1.53 1.75 22.03
N GLU A 241 -0.34 1.54 22.59
CA GLU A 241 0.27 2.40 23.61
C GLU A 241 1.05 3.57 23.00
N SER A 242 1.59 3.41 21.79
CA SER A 242 2.29 4.49 21.08
C SER A 242 1.34 5.55 20.53
N MET A 243 0.09 5.18 20.25
CA MET A 243 -0.96 6.12 19.84
C MET A 243 -2.32 5.81 20.50
N PRO A 244 -2.51 6.15 21.78
CA PRO A 244 -3.75 5.89 22.51
C PRO A 244 -4.93 6.68 21.92
N THR A 245 -5.91 5.98 21.35
CA THR A 245 -7.19 6.59 20.94
C THR A 245 -8.07 6.80 22.18
N LEU A 246 -8.37 8.05 22.52
CA LEU A 246 -9.16 8.39 23.70
C LEU A 246 -10.66 8.28 23.42
N PHE A 247 -11.11 8.88 22.33
CA PHE A 247 -12.50 8.82 21.88
C PHE A 247 -12.61 9.03 20.37
N ARG A 248 -13.80 8.78 19.83
CA ARG A 248 -14.11 8.88 18.40
C ARG A 248 -15.13 9.97 18.15
N VAL A 249 -15.11 10.56 16.96
CA VAL A 249 -16.12 11.55 16.55
C VAL A 249 -16.84 11.09 15.27
N PRO A 250 -17.86 10.20 15.37
CA PRO A 250 -18.50 9.58 14.21
C PRO A 250 -19.28 10.57 13.32
N SER A 251 -19.77 11.66 13.90
CA SER A 251 -20.45 12.73 13.15
C SER A 251 -19.51 13.42 12.16
N ILE A 252 -18.32 13.80 12.61
CA ILE A 252 -17.31 14.45 11.77
C ILE A 252 -16.73 13.46 10.76
N ALA A 253 -16.48 12.20 11.16
CA ALA A 253 -16.00 11.18 10.24
C ALA A 253 -16.94 10.99 9.04
N ARG A 254 -18.26 10.93 9.29
CA ARG A 254 -19.28 10.86 8.23
C ARG A 254 -19.31 12.12 7.36
N ALA A 255 -19.19 13.30 7.96
CA ALA A 255 -19.18 14.56 7.21
C ALA A 255 -17.97 14.68 6.28
N LEU A 256 -16.81 14.14 6.68
CA LEU A 256 -15.58 14.16 5.89
C LEU A 256 -15.43 12.96 4.95
N GLY A 257 -16.35 11.99 4.97
CA GLY A 257 -16.27 10.78 4.15
C GLY A 257 -15.11 9.84 4.52
N VAL A 258 -14.62 9.91 5.76
CA VAL A 258 -13.52 9.05 6.26
C VAL A 258 -14.06 7.92 7.15
N PRO A 259 -13.42 6.74 7.18
CA PRO A 259 -13.95 5.58 7.90
C PRO A 259 -14.05 5.79 9.41
N TYR A 260 -13.12 6.55 10.00
CA TYR A 260 -13.15 6.98 11.38
C TYR A 260 -12.27 8.22 11.56
N LEU A 261 -12.61 9.05 12.56
CA LEU A 261 -11.77 10.16 13.01
C LEU A 261 -11.46 9.96 14.50
N PRO A 262 -10.25 9.51 14.83
CA PRO A 262 -9.83 9.28 16.21
C PRO A 262 -9.33 10.58 16.84
N VAL A 263 -9.64 10.78 18.12
CA VAL A 263 -8.96 11.78 18.95
C VAL A 263 -7.98 11.04 19.83
N THR A 264 -6.69 11.23 19.58
CA THR A 264 -5.61 10.53 20.26
C THR A 264 -5.00 11.38 21.38
N ALA A 265 -4.40 10.74 22.37
CA ALA A 265 -3.63 11.44 23.39
C ALA A 265 -2.47 12.24 22.78
N ASN A 266 -1.89 11.75 21.68
CA ASN A 266 -0.85 12.42 20.91
C ASN A 266 -1.33 13.76 20.35
N MET A 267 -2.57 13.82 19.87
CA MET A 267 -3.18 15.08 19.42
C MET A 267 -3.44 16.06 20.56
N LEU A 268 -3.75 15.57 21.76
CA LEU A 268 -3.89 16.46 22.93
C LEU A 268 -2.55 17.08 23.34
N VAL A 269 -1.44 16.34 23.20
CA VAL A 269 -0.10 16.82 23.57
C VAL A 269 0.52 17.70 22.49
N ALA A 270 0.41 17.32 21.21
CA ALA A 270 1.13 17.94 20.11
C ALA A 270 0.22 18.63 19.07
N GLY A 271 -1.08 18.75 19.35
CA GLY A 271 -2.05 19.30 18.40
C GLY A 271 -2.12 18.47 17.10
N PRO A 272 -2.25 19.11 15.92
CA PRO A 272 -2.31 18.41 14.63
C PRO A 272 -1.08 17.52 14.33
N LEU A 273 0.10 17.87 14.88
CA LEU A 273 1.31 17.05 14.72
C LEU A 273 1.21 15.69 15.43
N GLY A 274 0.25 15.52 16.35
CA GLY A 274 -0.06 14.26 17.01
C GLY A 274 -0.61 13.17 16.07
N LEU A 275 -0.99 13.51 14.84
CA LEU A 275 -1.34 12.52 13.81
C LEU A 275 -0.11 11.76 13.31
N VAL A 276 1.05 12.39 13.26
CA VAL A 276 2.29 11.76 12.75
C VAL A 276 3.31 11.46 13.85
N SER A 277 3.04 11.93 15.08
CA SER A 277 3.91 11.76 16.24
C SER A 277 3.42 10.63 17.14
N TYR A 278 4.21 9.57 17.27
CA TYR A 278 3.95 8.46 18.20
C TYR A 278 4.64 8.68 19.54
N PHE A 279 4.01 8.28 20.64
CA PHE A 279 4.67 8.21 21.94
C PHE A 279 5.70 7.06 21.96
N PRO A 280 6.78 7.20 22.75
CA PRO A 280 7.73 6.12 22.92
C PRO A 280 7.05 4.97 23.66
N SER A 281 7.12 3.78 23.08
CA SER A 281 6.50 2.56 23.62
C SER A 281 7.36 1.38 23.23
N LYS A 282 7.55 0.40 24.10
CA LYS A 282 8.31 -0.81 23.77
C LYS A 282 7.45 -1.80 22.99
N PHE A 283 7.83 -2.08 21.76
CA PHE A 283 7.13 -3.02 20.90
C PHE A 283 7.68 -4.42 21.11
N LYS A 284 6.79 -5.37 21.42
CA LYS A 284 7.11 -6.80 21.46
C LYS A 284 6.28 -7.51 20.41
N LEU A 285 6.95 -8.23 19.53
CA LEU A 285 6.33 -9.02 18.48
C LEU A 285 6.64 -10.49 18.72
N LYS A 286 5.61 -11.32 18.73
CA LYS A 286 5.73 -12.76 18.88
C LYS A 286 5.15 -13.46 17.66
N VAL A 287 6.02 -14.12 16.91
CA VAL A 287 5.62 -14.99 15.80
C VAL A 287 5.19 -16.33 16.38
N LEU A 288 3.98 -16.75 16.05
CA LEU A 288 3.40 -18.02 16.47
C LEU A 288 3.71 -19.11 15.44
N ASP A 289 3.44 -20.35 15.82
CA ASP A 289 3.69 -21.49 14.93
C ASP A 289 2.83 -21.39 13.66
N PRO A 290 3.41 -21.62 12.48
CA PRO A 290 2.68 -21.61 11.21
C PRO A 290 1.49 -22.57 11.22
N VAL A 291 0.36 -22.09 10.70
CA VAL A 291 -0.86 -22.88 10.53
C VAL A 291 -0.90 -23.38 9.09
N HIS A 292 -0.77 -24.69 8.94
CA HIS A 292 -0.91 -25.38 7.67
C HIS A 292 -2.32 -25.94 7.54
N PHE A 293 -2.84 -25.97 6.30
CA PHE A 293 -4.17 -26.48 6.01
C PHE A 293 -4.07 -27.80 5.25
N ASP A 294 -4.65 -28.86 5.80
CA ASP A 294 -4.77 -30.15 5.10
C ASP A 294 -5.93 -30.10 4.10
N VAL A 295 -5.71 -29.37 3.01
CA VAL A 295 -6.58 -29.25 1.85
C VAL A 295 -5.73 -29.14 0.58
N PRO A 296 -6.22 -29.62 -0.57
CA PRO A 296 -5.59 -29.32 -1.83
C PRO A 296 -5.62 -27.81 -2.13
N ALA A 297 -4.50 -27.31 -2.63
CA ALA A 297 -4.39 -25.97 -3.21
C ALA A 297 -5.22 -25.84 -4.50
N ASP A 298 -5.29 -24.64 -5.05
CA ASP A 298 -5.82 -24.35 -6.39
C ASP A 298 -7.30 -24.73 -6.60
N ARG A 299 -8.09 -24.79 -5.51
CA ARG A 299 -9.54 -24.95 -5.60
C ARG A 299 -10.25 -23.62 -5.76
N ASP A 300 -11.31 -23.62 -6.56
CA ASP A 300 -12.19 -22.45 -6.74
C ASP A 300 -12.97 -22.09 -5.46
N ARG A 301 -13.21 -23.08 -4.59
CA ARG A 301 -14.01 -22.90 -3.37
C ARG A 301 -13.60 -23.84 -2.26
N TYR A 302 -13.60 -23.32 -1.05
CA TYR A 302 -13.44 -24.07 0.19
C TYR A 302 -14.74 -24.07 1.00
N SER A 303 -14.88 -25.05 1.92
CA SER A 303 -16.05 -25.10 2.80
C SER A 303 -16.09 -23.85 3.69
N ARG A 304 -17.21 -23.13 3.67
CA ARG A 304 -17.36 -21.90 4.44
C ARG A 304 -17.27 -22.13 5.95
N SER A 305 -17.79 -23.25 6.46
CA SER A 305 -17.67 -23.58 7.89
C SER A 305 -16.20 -23.73 8.26
N ARG A 306 -15.48 -24.57 7.52
CA ARG A 306 -14.04 -24.80 7.74
C ARG A 306 -13.23 -23.50 7.68
N VAL A 307 -13.45 -22.66 6.68
CA VAL A 307 -12.76 -21.36 6.57
C VAL A 307 -13.03 -20.47 7.80
N MET A 308 -14.26 -20.47 8.33
CA MET A 308 -14.59 -19.70 9.53
C MET A 308 -13.97 -20.30 10.79
N ASP A 309 -14.02 -21.63 10.94
CA ASP A 309 -13.46 -22.34 12.08
C ASP A 309 -11.95 -22.10 12.19
N GLU A 310 -11.23 -22.21 11.07
CA GLU A 310 -9.79 -21.91 10.99
C GLU A 310 -9.50 -20.43 11.26
N SER A 311 -10.32 -19.53 10.72
CA SER A 311 -10.19 -18.08 10.97
C SER A 311 -10.40 -17.75 12.45
N GLU A 312 -11.31 -18.42 13.14
CA GLU A 312 -11.57 -18.24 14.56
C GLU A 312 -10.45 -18.85 15.40
N ALA A 313 -9.98 -20.05 15.06
CA ALA A 313 -8.84 -20.68 15.72
C ALA A 313 -7.57 -19.80 15.63
N ILE A 314 -7.28 -19.19 14.48
CA ILE A 314 -6.16 -18.27 14.32
C ILE A 314 -6.36 -17.01 15.17
N ARG A 315 -7.57 -16.43 15.21
CA ARG A 315 -7.89 -15.28 16.07
C ARG A 315 -7.62 -15.61 17.53
N ASP A 316 -8.08 -16.76 17.99
CA ASP A 316 -7.97 -17.17 19.39
C ASP A 316 -6.52 -17.45 19.79
N ARG A 317 -5.69 -18.00 18.89
CA ARG A 317 -4.25 -18.13 19.09
C ARG A 317 -3.56 -16.78 19.29
N ILE A 318 -3.87 -15.80 18.43
CA ILE A 318 -3.30 -14.44 18.57
C ILE A 318 -3.79 -13.80 19.88
N GLN A 319 -5.07 -13.93 20.20
CA GLN A 319 -5.63 -13.37 21.43
C GLN A 319 -5.00 -13.98 22.69
N ALA A 320 -4.80 -15.29 22.71
CA ALA A 320 -4.13 -15.99 23.81
C ALA A 320 -2.67 -15.57 23.95
N ALA A 321 -1.96 -15.39 22.84
CA ALA A 321 -0.59 -14.89 22.83
C ALA A 321 -0.51 -13.46 23.39
N LEU A 322 -1.40 -12.56 22.97
CA LEU A 322 -1.48 -11.21 23.52
C LEU A 322 -1.73 -11.22 25.03
N TYR A 323 -2.66 -12.05 25.53
CA TYR A 323 -2.89 -12.16 26.98
C TYR A 323 -1.65 -12.64 27.74
N THR A 324 -0.87 -13.54 27.17
CA THR A 324 0.41 -13.97 27.78
C THR A 324 1.43 -12.84 27.77
N MET A 325 1.64 -12.19 26.63
CA MET A 325 2.58 -11.06 26.51
C MET A 325 2.20 -9.90 27.44
N LEU A 326 0.91 -9.63 27.62
CA LEU A 326 0.43 -8.58 28.52
C LEU A 326 0.57 -8.94 29.99
N ARG A 327 0.46 -10.22 30.36
CA ARG A 327 0.74 -10.67 31.74
C ARG A 327 2.21 -10.52 32.10
N GLU A 328 3.10 -10.69 31.13
CA GLU A 328 4.55 -10.54 31.29
C GLU A 328 4.99 -9.07 31.22
N ARG A 329 4.16 -8.19 30.65
CA ARG A 329 4.47 -6.77 30.45
C ARG A 329 4.46 -6.02 31.78
N ARG A 330 5.60 -5.45 32.16
CA ARG A 330 5.77 -4.68 33.39
C ARG A 330 5.45 -3.20 33.19
N SER A 331 5.77 -2.65 32.02
CA SER A 331 5.50 -1.25 31.69
C SER A 331 5.54 -0.98 30.18
N VAL A 332 5.00 0.17 29.76
CA VAL A 332 5.09 0.68 28.38
C VAL A 332 6.55 0.93 27.97
N TRP A 333 7.43 1.26 28.93
CA TRP A 333 8.83 1.62 28.65
C TRP A 333 9.79 0.44 28.62
N PHE A 334 9.73 -0.43 29.64
CA PHE A 334 10.64 -1.55 29.84
C PHE A 334 10.14 -2.87 29.26
N GLY A 335 8.85 -2.92 28.91
CA GLY A 335 8.22 -4.04 28.23
C GLY A 335 7.60 -5.08 29.13
#